data_AF-A0A1I4HWG1-F1
#
_entry.id   AF-A0A1I4HWG1-F1
#
_cell.length_a   1.000
_cell.length_b   1.000
_cell.length_c   1.000
_cell.angle_alpha   90.00
_cell.angle_beta   90.00
_cell.angle_gamma   90.00
#
_symmetry.space_group_name_H-M   'P 1'
#
loop_
_entity.id
_entity.type
_entity.pdbx_description
1 polymer ?
#
loop_
_entity_poly.entity_id
_entity_poly.type
_entity_poly.pdbx_seq_one_letter_code
_entity_poly.pdbx_strand_id
1 'polypeptide(L)'
;MTLIGRSYVNQQENHSTPSTTLSPDIVDVGRRPSLELRFVVRISRNLGHAIGAAARRDGVTAGAWVRRVLLERLDLHSNLDARSGRPVFLPAEEVAELAAAVRELASVNNAIATADTAAAKAGLDRTRHHLIPVLMRQSRR
;
A
#
# COMPACT_ATOMS: atom_id res chain seq x y z
N MET A 1 57.33 9.57 -11.39
CA MET A 1 57.88 10.94 -11.39
C MET A 1 56.70 11.89 -11.42
N THR A 2 56.46 12.56 -10.29
CA THR A 2 55.34 13.46 -10.02
C THR A 2 55.61 14.83 -10.62
N LEU A 3 54.58 15.52 -11.14
CA LEU A 3 54.54 16.99 -11.13
C LEU A 3 53.09 17.48 -10.98
N ILE A 4 52.91 18.21 -9.88
CA ILE A 4 51.74 18.97 -9.45
C ILE A 4 51.85 20.37 -10.06
N GLY A 5 50.73 20.98 -10.47
CA GLY A 5 50.69 22.38 -10.88
C GLY A 5 49.30 22.98 -10.67
N ARG A 6 49.13 23.71 -9.56
CA ARG A 6 47.94 24.43 -9.10
C ARG A 6 47.82 25.82 -9.76
N SER A 7 46.60 26.37 -9.64
CA SER A 7 46.18 27.79 -9.74
C SER A 7 45.86 28.27 -11.17
N TYR A 8 44.69 28.86 -11.44
CA TYR A 8 44.22 30.13 -10.87
C TYR A 8 42.73 30.16 -10.49
N VAL A 9 42.48 30.89 -9.40
CA VAL A 9 41.20 31.45 -8.94
C VAL A 9 41.04 32.86 -9.52
N ASN A 10 39.85 33.19 -10.06
CA ASN A 10 39.18 34.49 -9.94
C ASN A 10 37.77 34.37 -10.54
N GLN A 11 36.73 34.30 -9.70
CA GLN A 11 35.83 35.42 -9.37
C GLN A 11 35.27 36.15 -10.60
N GLN A 12 34.01 35.86 -10.91
CA GLN A 12 33.04 36.90 -11.26
C GLN A 12 31.71 36.55 -10.60
N GLU A 13 31.42 37.32 -9.55
CA GLU A 13 30.12 37.48 -8.94
C GLU A 13 29.15 38.01 -10.01
N ASN A 14 28.05 37.31 -10.25
CA ASN A 14 26.86 37.91 -10.83
C ASN A 14 25.67 37.49 -9.99
N HIS A 15 25.33 38.38 -9.07
CA HIS A 15 24.03 38.46 -8.45
C HIS A 15 22.96 38.60 -9.53
N SER A 16 22.16 37.55 -9.72
CA SER A 16 20.83 37.63 -10.30
C SER A 16 20.02 36.47 -9.74
N THR A 17 19.35 36.73 -8.63
CA THR A 17 18.25 35.93 -8.12
C THR A 17 17.11 35.95 -9.14
N PRO A 18 16.66 34.81 -9.68
CA PRO A 18 15.27 34.71 -10.09
C PRO A 18 14.46 34.49 -8.80
N SER A 19 13.77 35.54 -8.35
CA SER A 19 12.62 35.39 -7.46
C SER A 19 11.58 34.54 -8.20
N THR A 20 11.64 33.22 -8.03
CA THR A 20 10.53 32.34 -8.38
C THR A 20 9.48 32.50 -7.28
N THR A 21 8.57 33.43 -7.55
CA THR A 21 7.28 33.57 -6.88
C THR A 21 6.64 32.19 -6.71
N LEU A 22 6.53 31.75 -5.46
CA LEU A 22 5.66 30.65 -5.06
C LEU A 22 4.22 31.01 -5.46
N SER A 23 3.76 30.51 -6.61
CA SER A 23 2.33 30.40 -6.87
C SER A 23 1.79 29.16 -6.15
N PRO A 24 0.81 29.31 -5.25
CA PRO A 24 0.02 28.17 -4.83
C PRO A 24 -0.93 27.78 -5.98
N ASP A 25 -1.36 26.53 -5.98
CA ASP A 25 -2.30 25.89 -6.91
C ASP A 25 -1.76 25.48 -8.28
N ILE A 26 -1.27 24.22 -8.34
CA ILE A 26 -1.97 23.19 -9.13
C ILE A 26 -1.97 21.89 -8.30
N VAL A 27 -3.06 21.63 -7.60
CA VAL A 27 -3.37 20.28 -7.13
C VAL A 27 -3.72 19.45 -8.36
N ASP A 28 -2.82 18.56 -8.77
CA ASP A 28 -3.11 17.53 -9.77
C ASP A 28 -4.09 16.50 -9.17
N VAL A 29 -5.38 16.67 -9.44
CA VAL A 29 -6.49 15.83 -8.93
C VAL A 29 -6.54 14.45 -9.62
N GLY A 30 -5.56 14.08 -10.45
CA GLY A 30 -5.60 12.83 -11.23
C GLY A 30 -4.58 11.75 -10.84
N ARG A 31 -3.50 12.10 -10.12
CA ARG A 31 -2.42 11.16 -9.84
C ARG A 31 -2.60 10.53 -8.47
N ARG A 32 -2.75 9.20 -8.42
CA ARG A 32 -2.59 8.45 -7.16
C ARG A 32 -1.29 8.95 -6.50
N PRO A 33 -1.29 9.32 -5.21
CA PRO A 33 -0.13 9.90 -4.55
C PRO A 33 1.08 9.00 -4.82
N SER A 34 2.00 9.49 -5.65
CA SER A 34 3.25 8.79 -5.92
C SER A 34 4.09 8.88 -4.66
N LEU A 35 4.67 7.76 -4.24
CA LEU A 35 5.73 7.74 -3.24
C LEU A 35 6.75 8.83 -3.60
N GLU A 36 6.91 9.84 -2.75
CA GLU A 36 7.68 11.05 -3.06
C GLU A 36 9.14 10.74 -3.42
N LEU A 37 9.71 9.65 -2.86
CA LEU A 37 11.04 9.12 -3.17
C LEU A 37 11.08 7.58 -3.06
N ARG A 38 11.88 6.91 -3.91
CA ARG A 38 12.09 5.44 -3.88
C ARG A 38 13.46 5.08 -3.29
N PHE A 39 13.48 4.30 -2.22
CA PHE A 39 14.70 3.74 -1.64
C PHE A 39 14.97 2.33 -2.20
N VAL A 40 16.10 2.13 -2.88
CA VAL A 40 16.52 0.82 -3.44
C VAL A 40 17.91 0.47 -2.92
N VAL A 41 18.04 -0.70 -2.32
CA VAL A 41 19.30 -1.20 -1.75
C VAL A 41 19.59 -2.61 -2.24
N ARG A 42 20.86 -2.90 -2.52
CA ARG A 42 21.34 -4.27 -2.77
C ARG A 42 21.69 -4.92 -1.43
N ILE A 43 21.18 -6.12 -1.20
CA ILE A 43 21.40 -6.87 0.04
C ILE A 43 21.89 -8.28 -0.27
N SER A 44 22.59 -8.88 0.70
CA SER A 44 22.97 -10.29 0.62
C SER A 44 21.73 -11.19 0.70
N ARG A 45 21.85 -12.41 0.18
CA ARG A 45 20.78 -13.42 0.23
C ARG A 45 20.35 -13.73 1.67
N ASN A 46 21.31 -13.85 2.58
CA ASN A 46 21.05 -14.15 4.00
C ASN A 46 20.25 -13.03 4.67
N LEU A 47 20.60 -11.77 4.39
CA LEU A 47 19.85 -10.61 4.88
C LEU A 47 18.43 -10.59 4.31
N GLY A 48 18.26 -10.89 3.01
CA GLY A 48 16.95 -11.03 2.39
C GLY A 48 16.07 -12.09 3.06
N HIS A 49 16.64 -13.24 3.41
CA HIS A 49 15.91 -14.29 4.14
C HIS A 49 15.51 -13.86 5.55
N ALA A 50 16.40 -13.20 6.29
CA ALA A 50 16.12 -12.71 7.64
C ALA A 50 14.99 -11.67 7.63
N ILE A 51 15.05 -10.70 6.71
CA ILE A 51 13.98 -9.70 6.50
C ILE A 51 12.66 -10.39 6.17
N GLY A 52 12.66 -11.33 5.22
CA GLY A 52 11.46 -12.05 4.82
C GLY A 52 10.84 -12.86 5.97
N ALA A 53 11.66 -13.46 6.84
CA ALA A 53 11.19 -14.19 8.01
C ALA A 53 10.59 -13.25 9.07
N ALA A 54 11.21 -12.10 9.32
CA ALA A 54 10.68 -11.10 10.25
C ALA A 54 9.38 -10.49 9.75
N ALA A 55 9.33 -10.09 8.47
CA ALA A 55 8.13 -9.54 7.84
C ALA A 55 6.95 -10.52 7.89
N ARG A 56 7.20 -11.83 7.66
CA ARG A 56 6.17 -12.87 7.80
C ARG A 56 5.65 -13.02 9.23
N ARG A 57 6.52 -12.97 10.24
CA ARG A 57 6.11 -13.01 11.66
C ARG A 57 5.22 -11.82 12.01
N ASP A 58 5.52 -10.66 11.46
CA ASP A 58 4.78 -9.43 11.72
C ASP A 58 3.55 -9.27 10.80
N GLY A 59 3.36 -10.22 9.88
CA GLY A 59 2.25 -10.23 8.94
C GLY A 59 2.30 -9.10 7.91
N VAL A 60 3.49 -8.57 7.57
CA VAL A 60 3.66 -7.45 6.64
C VAL A 60 4.56 -7.83 5.46
N THR A 61 4.59 -7.00 4.40
CA THR A 61 5.54 -7.20 3.29
C THR A 61 6.96 -6.86 3.73
N ALA A 62 7.96 -7.48 3.10
CA ALA A 62 9.38 -7.22 3.40
C ALA A 62 9.75 -5.73 3.29
N GLY A 63 9.23 -5.03 2.27
CA GLY A 63 9.47 -3.59 2.09
C GLY A 63 8.82 -2.74 3.18
N ALA A 64 7.59 -3.05 3.58
CA ALA A 64 6.91 -2.36 4.68
C ALA A 64 7.62 -2.59 6.02
N TRP A 65 8.10 -3.81 6.24
CA TRP A 65 8.88 -4.16 7.42
C TRP A 65 10.17 -3.35 7.53
N VAL A 66 10.97 -3.30 6.46
CA VAL A 66 12.23 -2.53 6.43
C VAL A 66 11.96 -1.03 6.61
N ARG A 67 10.93 -0.50 5.95
CA ARG A 67 10.53 0.90 6.09
C ARG A 67 10.19 1.23 7.54
N ARG A 68 9.40 0.39 8.22
CA ARG A 68 9.05 0.58 9.63
C ARG A 68 10.29 0.62 10.52
N VAL A 69 11.20 -0.34 10.38
CA VAL A 69 12.44 -0.38 11.17
C VAL A 69 13.29 0.88 10.97
N LEU A 70 13.39 1.38 9.72
CA LEU A 70 14.12 2.62 9.43
C LEU A 70 13.47 3.84 10.07
N LEU A 71 12.15 3.93 10.00
CA LEU A 71 11.38 5.03 10.58
C LEU A 71 11.50 5.05 12.10
N GLU A 72 11.32 3.91 12.76
CA GLU A 72 11.48 3.75 14.22
C GLU A 72 12.89 4.14 14.66
N ARG A 73 13.92 3.75 13.90
CA ARG A 73 15.32 4.06 14.24
C ARG A 73 15.66 5.55 14.16
N LEU A 74 14.93 6.28 13.32
CA LEU A 74 15.10 7.71 13.06
C LEU A 74 14.07 8.59 13.80
N ASP A 75 13.19 7.99 14.61
CA ASP A 75 12.06 8.65 15.27
C ASP A 75 11.13 9.40 14.30
N LEU A 76 10.92 8.79 13.12
CA LEU A 76 10.07 9.32 12.06
C LEU A 76 8.77 8.52 11.94
N HIS A 77 7.72 9.14 11.41
CA HIS A 77 6.41 8.53 11.23
C HIS A 77 6.00 8.56 9.76
N SER A 78 5.43 7.45 9.25
CA SER A 78 4.89 7.39 7.89
C SER A 78 3.37 7.37 7.88
N ASN A 79 2.78 8.38 7.24
CA ASN A 79 1.35 8.43 6.95
C ASN A 79 0.88 7.23 6.09
N LEU A 80 1.77 6.65 5.29
CA LEU A 80 1.44 5.48 4.47
C LEU A 80 1.32 4.23 5.32
N ASP A 81 2.22 4.02 6.29
CA ASP A 81 2.15 2.92 7.24
C ASP A 81 0.99 3.07 8.23
N ALA A 82 0.61 4.30 8.58
CA ALA A 82 -0.59 4.58 9.37
C ALA A 82 -1.89 4.21 8.64
N ARG A 83 -1.93 4.34 7.30
CA ARG A 83 -3.09 3.99 6.47
C ARG A 83 -3.10 2.51 6.05
N SER A 84 -1.92 1.93 5.81
CA SER A 84 -1.78 0.50 5.54
C SER A 84 -1.81 -0.26 6.87
N GLY A 85 -3.01 -0.36 7.46
CA GLY A 85 -3.22 -1.19 8.64
C GLY A 85 -2.62 -2.58 8.45
N ARG A 86 -2.15 -3.18 9.55
CA ARG A 86 -1.73 -4.59 9.64
C ARG A 86 -2.72 -5.45 8.84
N PRO A 87 -2.27 -6.37 7.96
CA PRO A 87 -3.16 -7.35 7.37
C PRO A 87 -3.98 -8.01 8.48
N VAL A 88 -5.27 -7.69 8.51
CA VAL A 88 -6.18 -8.27 9.48
C VAL A 88 -6.36 -9.71 9.01
N PHE A 89 -5.75 -10.64 9.73
CA PHE A 89 -6.06 -12.05 9.55
C PHE A 89 -7.54 -12.22 9.91
N LEU A 90 -8.37 -12.47 8.90
CA LEU A 90 -9.75 -12.87 9.14
C LEU A 90 -9.73 -14.26 9.81
N PRO A 91 -10.55 -14.48 10.85
CA PRO A 91 -10.81 -15.82 11.37
C PRO A 91 -11.23 -16.77 10.23
N ALA A 92 -10.83 -18.04 10.33
CA ALA A 92 -11.12 -19.04 9.29
C ALA A 92 -12.63 -19.17 8.99
N GLU A 93 -13.48 -18.98 10.00
CA GLU A 93 -14.94 -18.94 9.88
C GLU A 93 -15.40 -17.79 8.97
N GLU A 94 -14.89 -16.56 9.18
CA GLU A 94 -15.25 -15.41 8.33
C GLU A 94 -14.77 -15.61 6.89
N VAL A 95 -13.62 -16.26 6.68
CA VAL A 95 -13.13 -16.60 5.33
C VAL A 95 -14.06 -17.60 4.65
N ALA A 96 -14.55 -18.61 5.38
CA ALA A 96 -15.48 -19.60 4.85
C ALA A 96 -16.84 -18.98 4.48
N GLU A 97 -17.37 -18.09 5.32
CA GLU A 97 -18.59 -17.34 5.05
C GLU A 97 -18.46 -16.44 3.81
N LEU A 98 -17.34 -15.72 3.68
CA LEU A 98 -17.05 -14.93 2.49
C LEU A 98 -16.93 -15.79 1.22
N ALA A 99 -16.27 -16.94 1.30
CA ALA A 99 -16.17 -17.88 0.18
C ALA A 99 -17.54 -18.47 -0.21
N ALA A 100 -18.43 -18.71 0.75
CA ALA A 100 -19.81 -19.11 0.47
C ALA A 100 -20.59 -17.99 -0.23
N ALA A 101 -20.48 -16.75 0.25
CA ALA A 101 -21.11 -15.59 -0.38
C ALA A 101 -20.65 -15.37 -1.84
N VAL A 102 -19.35 -15.52 -2.11
CA VAL A 102 -18.79 -15.39 -3.47
C VAL A 102 -19.35 -16.46 -4.40
N ARG A 103 -19.53 -17.69 -3.92
CA ARG A 103 -20.14 -18.77 -4.72
C ARG A 103 -21.60 -18.47 -5.04
N GLU A 104 -22.38 -17.98 -4.08
CA GLU A 104 -23.76 -17.56 -4.32
C GLU A 104 -23.84 -16.41 -5.33
N LEU A 105 -22.94 -15.43 -5.27
CA LEU A 105 -22.86 -14.36 -6.27
C LEU A 105 -22.55 -14.89 -7.68
N ALA A 106 -21.68 -15.90 -7.80
CA ALA A 106 -21.46 -16.56 -9.09
C ALA A 106 -22.74 -17.23 -9.62
N SER A 107 -23.51 -17.89 -8.75
CA SER A 107 -24.82 -18.45 -9.11
C SER A 107 -25.83 -17.37 -9.51
N VAL A 108 -25.84 -16.20 -8.85
CA VAL A 108 -26.66 -15.04 -9.23
C VAL A 108 -26.29 -14.54 -10.63
N ASN A 109 -24.99 -14.39 -10.93
CA ASN A 109 -24.55 -13.96 -12.25
C ASN A 109 -25.00 -14.93 -13.35
N ASN A 110 -24.93 -16.23 -13.09
CA ASN A 110 -25.45 -17.24 -14.02
C ASN A 110 -26.96 -17.12 -14.22
N ALA A 111 -27.72 -16.94 -13.14
CA ALA A 111 -29.17 -16.77 -13.21
C ALA A 111 -29.58 -15.50 -13.98
N ILE A 112 -28.84 -14.40 -13.80
CA ILE A 112 -29.03 -13.17 -14.59
C ILE A 112 -28.73 -13.42 -16.07
N ALA A 113 -27.64 -14.13 -16.38
CA ALA A 113 -27.27 -14.46 -17.76
C ALA A 113 -28.34 -15.33 -18.47
N THR A 114 -29.05 -16.17 -17.72
CA THR A 114 -30.17 -16.99 -18.22
C THR A 114 -31.54 -16.33 -18.06
N ALA A 115 -31.60 -15.05 -17.66
CA ALA A 115 -32.83 -14.30 -17.39
C ALA A 115 -33.78 -14.93 -16.34
N ASP A 116 -33.25 -15.78 -15.45
CA ASP A 116 -34.00 -16.37 -14.33
C ASP A 116 -33.99 -15.42 -13.13
N THR A 117 -34.98 -14.53 -13.11
CA THR A 117 -35.12 -13.50 -12.07
C THR A 117 -35.43 -14.08 -10.69
N ALA A 118 -36.14 -15.20 -10.60
CA ALA A 118 -36.47 -15.84 -9.33
C ALA A 118 -35.22 -16.46 -8.69
N ALA A 119 -34.42 -17.18 -9.48
CA ALA A 119 -33.16 -17.74 -9.01
C ALA A 119 -32.15 -16.66 -8.63
N ALA A 120 -32.07 -15.57 -9.39
CA ALA A 120 -31.20 -14.42 -9.08
C ALA A 120 -31.58 -13.76 -7.74
N LYS A 121 -32.87 -13.55 -7.49
CA LYS A 121 -33.36 -12.99 -6.21
C LYS A 121 -33.01 -13.92 -5.04
N ALA A 122 -33.26 -15.21 -5.18
CA ALA A 122 -32.96 -16.19 -4.13
C ALA A 122 -31.45 -16.26 -3.82
N GLY A 123 -30.59 -16.21 -4.84
CA GLY A 123 -29.14 -16.18 -4.66
C GLY A 123 -28.64 -14.90 -3.99
N LEU A 124 -29.26 -13.74 -4.26
CA LEU A 124 -28.98 -12.49 -3.56
C LEU A 124 -29.36 -12.58 -2.08
N ASP A 125 -30.51 -13.18 -1.75
CA ASP A 125 -30.93 -13.35 -0.37
C ASP A 125 -29.99 -14.27 0.42
N ARG A 126 -29.53 -15.38 -0.20
CA ARG A 126 -28.49 -16.25 0.39
C ARG A 126 -27.16 -15.52 0.56
N THR A 127 -26.75 -14.72 -0.43
CA THR A 127 -25.53 -13.90 -0.33
C THR A 127 -25.63 -12.91 0.84
N ARG A 128 -26.77 -12.23 1.00
CA ARG A 128 -27.02 -11.31 2.12
C ARG A 128 -26.93 -12.03 3.47
N HIS A 129 -27.46 -13.24 3.55
CA HIS A 129 -27.39 -14.06 4.76
C HIS A 129 -25.95 -14.34 5.21
N HIS A 130 -25.02 -14.52 4.26
CA HIS A 130 -23.60 -14.68 4.56
C HIS A 130 -22.88 -13.35 4.85
N LEU A 131 -23.14 -12.29 4.06
CA LEU A 131 -22.38 -11.05 4.16
C LEU A 131 -22.78 -10.16 5.34
N ILE A 132 -24.08 -10.05 5.66
CA ILE A 132 -24.55 -9.11 6.70
C ILE A 132 -23.89 -9.41 8.07
N PRO A 133 -23.84 -10.66 8.56
CA PRO A 133 -23.19 -10.95 9.83
C PRO A 133 -21.70 -10.60 9.84
N VAL A 134 -20.96 -10.90 8.78
CA VAL A 134 -19.52 -10.57 8.65
C VAL A 134 -19.31 -9.06 8.73
N LEU A 135 -20.10 -8.29 7.97
CA LEU A 135 -19.98 -6.84 7.93
C LEU A 135 -20.35 -6.18 9.27
N MET A 136 -21.38 -6.70 9.95
CA MET A 136 -21.78 -6.22 11.29
C MET A 136 -20.74 -6.52 12.38
N ARG A 137 -19.97 -7.61 12.23
CA ARG A 137 -18.85 -7.91 13.15
C ARG A 137 -17.65 -7.01 12.86
N GLN A 138 -17.36 -6.74 11.59
CA GLN A 138 -16.25 -5.87 11.20
C GLN A 138 -16.46 -4.40 11.56
N SER A 139 -17.70 -3.87 11.48
CA SER A 139 -17.97 -2.47 11.83
C SER A 139 -17.81 -2.15 13.32
N ARG A 140 -17.64 -3.17 14.18
CA ARG A 140 -17.46 -3.04 15.63
C ARG A 140 -16.00 -3.12 16.07
N ARG A 141 -15.08 -3.41 15.15
CA ARG A 141 -13.63 -3.48 15.38
C ARG A 141 -12.96 -2.20 14.92
#